data_AF-A0A953RQD9-F1
#
_entry.id   AF-A0A953RQD9-F1
#
_cell.length_a   1.000
_cell.length_b   1.000
_cell.length_c   1.000
_cell.angle_alpha   90.00
_cell.angle_beta   90.00
_cell.angle_gamma   90.00
#
_symmetry.space_group_name_H-M   'P 1'
#
loop_
_entity.id
_entity.type
_entity.pdbx_description
1 polymer ?
#
loop_
_entity_poly.entity_id
_entity_poly.type
_entity_poly.pdbx_seq_one_letter_code
_entity_poly.pdbx_strand_id
1 'polypeptide(L)'
;MFLSAYENDAWRDCIKAPLDEKEDGAVEILATRPSDGTTLAIEHTLIQPFVLHKQEFARLRETFLPIQDDKSLIVPGRAIDVFIPAGILGKRGNWKSQSGAVQKWLQCNISSLPEGESRHSVRVDRNTEFSLLIRVVAIPGYGGTLTIGIDGSQLPDGSLGAVVEKALKMKLPKLISTEADRRILLLERDEFTLPESAIHKEIEKRRRMFSDLGRVNEIWFAETVFFHSAEYVRFSLISSGVETRALAFHRGQLITRS
;
A
#
# COMPACT_ATOMS: atom_id res chain seq x y z
N MET A 1 -2.09 -16.45 -3.57
CA MET A 1 -0.66 -16.07 -3.51
C MET A 1 -0.16 -16.00 -2.07
N PHE A 2 -0.73 -15.17 -1.19
CA PHE A 2 -0.27 -15.07 0.21
C PHE A 2 -0.06 -16.42 0.92
N LEU A 3 -1.11 -17.24 1.04
CA LEU A 3 -1.06 -18.56 1.70
C LEU A 3 -0.06 -19.54 1.09
N SER A 4 0.31 -19.40 -0.20
CA SER A 4 1.23 -20.35 -0.83
C SER A 4 2.68 -20.21 -0.37
N ALA A 5 3.04 -19.06 0.23
CA ALA A 5 4.37 -18.80 0.77
C ALA A 5 4.36 -18.45 2.27
N TYR A 6 3.16 -18.25 2.86
CA TYR A 6 3.01 -17.92 4.26
C TYR A 6 3.59 -19.01 5.17
N GLU A 7 4.29 -18.59 6.22
CA GLU A 7 5.03 -19.45 7.16
C GLU A 7 5.88 -20.52 6.50
N ASN A 8 6.78 -20.11 5.59
CA ASN A 8 7.66 -21.02 4.88
C ASN A 8 6.90 -22.13 4.16
N ASP A 9 5.86 -21.74 3.43
CA ASP A 9 5.04 -22.64 2.61
C ASP A 9 4.21 -23.64 3.41
N ALA A 10 4.13 -23.53 4.74
CA ALA A 10 3.36 -24.44 5.60
C ALA A 10 1.85 -24.44 5.29
N TRP A 11 1.35 -23.38 4.64
CA TRP A 11 -0.05 -23.23 4.24
C TRP A 11 -0.29 -23.45 2.75
N ARG A 12 0.72 -23.92 2.00
CA ARG A 12 0.65 -24.04 0.53
C ARG A 12 -0.53 -24.87 0.05
N ASP A 13 -0.76 -26.00 0.71
CA ASP A 13 -1.78 -26.98 0.34
C ASP A 13 -3.03 -26.88 1.24
N CYS A 14 -3.26 -25.73 1.89
CA CYS A 14 -4.41 -25.54 2.75
C CYS A 14 -5.74 -25.71 2.01
N ILE A 15 -6.72 -26.30 2.69
CA ILE A 15 -8.11 -26.29 2.23
C ILE A 15 -8.69 -24.93 2.55
N LYS A 16 -9.27 -24.25 1.56
CA LYS A 16 -9.85 -22.90 1.70
C LYS A 16 -11.36 -22.99 1.63
N ALA A 17 -12.03 -22.39 2.60
CA ALA A 17 -13.47 -22.19 2.59
C ALA A 17 -13.76 -20.68 2.48
N PRO A 18 -14.29 -20.20 1.34
CA PRO A 18 -14.80 -18.83 1.24
C PRO A 18 -16.14 -18.78 1.98
N LEU A 19 -16.16 -18.15 3.17
CA LEU A 19 -17.34 -18.19 4.03
C LEU A 19 -18.30 -17.02 3.77
N ASP A 20 -17.76 -15.87 3.39
CA ASP A 20 -18.54 -14.68 3.03
C ASP A 20 -19.44 -14.86 1.80
N GLU A 21 -19.06 -15.77 0.88
CA GLU A 21 -19.91 -16.18 -0.24
C GLU A 21 -21.17 -16.94 0.20
N LYS A 22 -21.20 -17.47 1.43
CA LYS A 22 -22.27 -18.34 1.96
C LYS A 22 -23.04 -17.70 3.10
N GLU A 23 -22.41 -16.84 3.88
CA GLU A 23 -22.98 -16.23 5.08
C GLU A 23 -22.58 -14.75 5.19
N ASP A 24 -23.58 -13.87 5.25
CA ASP A 24 -23.32 -12.44 5.45
C ASP A 24 -22.72 -12.20 6.83
N GLY A 25 -21.66 -11.40 6.88
CA GLY A 25 -20.89 -11.15 8.10
C GLY A 25 -19.84 -12.21 8.44
N ALA A 26 -19.70 -13.28 7.66
CA ALA A 26 -18.60 -14.23 7.82
C ALA A 26 -17.25 -13.66 7.33
N VAL A 27 -16.16 -14.29 7.76
CA VAL A 27 -14.81 -13.97 7.29
C VAL A 27 -14.65 -14.35 5.81
N GLU A 28 -13.85 -13.61 5.05
CA GLU A 28 -13.63 -13.91 3.63
C GLU A 28 -13.06 -15.32 3.43
N ILE A 29 -12.00 -15.70 4.14
CA ILE A 29 -11.39 -17.02 4.00
C ILE A 29 -11.14 -17.67 5.36
N LEU A 30 -11.59 -18.92 5.50
CA LEU A 30 -11.08 -19.85 6.50
C LEU A 30 -10.18 -20.89 5.82
N ALA A 31 -8.90 -20.92 6.19
CA ALA A 31 -7.93 -21.89 5.70
C ALA A 31 -7.64 -22.95 6.75
N THR A 32 -7.60 -24.22 6.37
CA THR A 32 -7.23 -25.34 7.24
C THR A 32 -5.94 -25.98 6.72
N ARG A 33 -4.93 -26.04 7.59
CA ARG A 33 -3.64 -26.68 7.28
C ARG A 33 -3.78 -28.20 7.38
N PRO A 34 -3.49 -28.97 6.31
CA PRO A 34 -3.77 -30.42 6.32
C PRO A 34 -2.91 -31.22 7.29
N SER A 35 -1.69 -30.73 7.60
CA SER A 35 -0.73 -31.48 8.42
C SER A 35 -1.14 -31.65 9.87
N ASP A 36 -1.92 -30.71 10.42
CA ASP A 36 -2.31 -30.69 11.84
C ASP A 36 -3.72 -30.16 12.11
N GLY A 37 -4.47 -29.81 11.07
CA GLY A 37 -5.82 -29.27 11.19
C GLY A 37 -5.89 -27.83 11.69
N THR A 38 -4.76 -27.14 11.88
CA THR A 38 -4.74 -25.74 12.34
C THR A 38 -5.53 -24.86 11.39
N THR A 39 -6.33 -23.96 11.93
CA THR A 39 -7.20 -23.05 11.20
C THR A 39 -6.68 -21.61 11.22
N LEU A 40 -6.83 -20.93 10.09
CA LEU A 40 -6.44 -19.54 9.89
C LEU A 40 -7.58 -18.77 9.22
N ALA A 41 -8.18 -17.85 9.95
CA ALA A 41 -9.16 -16.91 9.42
C ALA A 41 -8.44 -15.69 8.84
N ILE A 42 -8.82 -15.28 7.63
CA ILE A 42 -8.26 -14.12 6.92
C ILE A 42 -9.41 -13.22 6.50
N GLU A 43 -9.45 -12.04 7.10
CA GLU A 43 -10.33 -10.97 6.63
C GLU A 43 -9.49 -9.95 5.86
N HIS A 44 -9.98 -9.54 4.70
CA HIS A 44 -9.29 -8.63 3.82
C HIS A 44 -10.08 -7.34 3.63
N THR A 45 -9.40 -6.21 3.47
CA THR A 45 -10.06 -4.94 3.16
C THR A 45 -9.12 -4.00 2.45
N LEU A 46 -9.69 -3.29 1.47
CA LEU A 46 -9.05 -2.16 0.85
C LEU A 46 -8.92 -1.00 1.86
N ILE A 47 -7.71 -0.46 2.01
CA ILE A 47 -7.40 0.69 2.86
C ILE A 47 -6.94 1.88 2.01
N GLN A 48 -7.89 2.73 1.65
CA GLN A 48 -7.63 3.93 0.84
C GLN A 48 -8.15 5.18 1.55
N PRO A 49 -7.50 6.34 1.36
CA PRO A 49 -8.09 7.59 1.76
C PRO A 49 -9.34 7.86 0.90
N PHE A 50 -10.53 7.68 1.47
CA PHE A 50 -11.79 8.06 0.81
C PHE A 50 -11.85 9.55 0.44
N VAL A 51 -10.98 10.37 1.04
CA VAL A 51 -10.94 11.82 0.88
C VAL A 51 -9.56 12.25 0.38
N LEU A 52 -9.22 11.87 -0.84
CA LEU A 52 -8.65 12.88 -1.72
C LEU A 52 -9.81 13.78 -2.14
N HIS A 53 -9.72 15.09 -1.89
CA HIS A 53 -10.73 16.01 -2.43
C HIS A 53 -10.83 15.72 -3.92
N LYS A 54 -12.03 15.40 -4.45
CA LYS A 54 -12.23 15.11 -5.88
C LYS A 54 -11.54 16.14 -6.79
N GLN A 55 -11.44 17.38 -6.31
CA GLN A 55 -10.72 18.48 -6.95
C GLN A 55 -9.19 18.32 -6.96
N GLU A 56 -8.56 17.87 -5.87
CA GLU A 56 -7.11 17.60 -5.85
C GLU A 56 -6.75 16.41 -6.74
N PHE A 57 -7.55 15.33 -6.70
CA PHE A 57 -7.33 14.20 -7.60
C PHE A 57 -7.53 14.60 -9.08
N ALA A 58 -8.57 15.38 -9.39
CA ALA A 58 -8.76 15.91 -10.73
C ALA A 58 -7.55 16.75 -11.19
N ARG A 59 -6.97 17.57 -10.29
CA ARG A 59 -5.76 18.37 -10.58
C ARG A 59 -4.54 17.49 -10.79
N LEU A 60 -4.32 16.49 -9.94
CA LEU A 60 -3.25 15.50 -10.12
C LEU A 60 -3.33 14.86 -11.51
N ARG A 61 -4.55 14.41 -11.87
CA ARG A 61 -4.84 13.79 -13.16
C ARG A 61 -4.55 14.70 -14.34
N GLU A 62 -4.89 15.98 -14.24
CA GLU A 62 -4.68 16.94 -15.33
C GLU A 62 -3.21 17.37 -15.47
N THR A 63 -2.46 17.48 -14.36
CA THR A 63 -1.16 18.19 -14.37
C THR A 63 0.07 17.33 -14.10
N PHE A 64 -0.05 16.27 -13.31
CA PHE A 64 1.09 15.44 -12.90
C PHE A 64 1.07 14.05 -13.53
N LEU A 65 -0.10 13.41 -13.66
CA LEU A 65 -0.17 12.08 -14.29
C LEU A 65 0.40 12.02 -15.72
N PRO A 66 0.33 13.08 -16.56
CA PRO A 66 0.98 13.05 -17.87
C PRO A 66 2.51 12.85 -17.83
N ILE A 67 3.17 13.10 -16.70
CA ILE A 67 4.61 12.82 -16.53
C ILE A 67 4.88 11.30 -16.61
N GLN A 68 3.92 10.45 -16.20
CA GLN A 68 4.05 9.00 -16.29
C GLN A 68 4.19 8.49 -17.73
N ASP A 69 3.72 9.28 -18.71
CA ASP A 69 3.82 8.93 -20.14
C ASP A 69 5.20 9.25 -20.74
N ASP A 70 6.08 9.94 -19.99
CA ASP A 70 7.44 10.26 -20.41
C ASP A 70 8.34 9.01 -20.34
N LYS A 71 8.53 8.36 -21.49
CA LYS A 71 9.38 7.16 -21.63
C LYS A 71 10.83 7.38 -21.22
N SER A 72 11.33 8.62 -21.19
CA SER A 72 12.70 8.91 -20.73
C SER A 72 12.86 8.71 -19.21
N LEU A 73 11.74 8.65 -18.48
CA LEU A 73 11.71 8.41 -17.05
C LEU A 73 11.58 6.94 -16.68
N ILE A 74 11.50 6.04 -17.66
CA ILE A 74 11.45 4.60 -17.41
C ILE A 74 12.86 4.09 -17.13
N VAL A 75 13.05 3.48 -15.96
CA VAL A 75 14.30 2.81 -15.59
C VAL A 75 14.08 1.30 -15.59
N PRO A 76 14.73 0.53 -16.50
CA PRO A 76 14.60 -0.91 -16.54
C PRO A 76 14.92 -1.58 -15.21
N GLY A 77 14.15 -2.59 -14.85
CA GLY A 77 14.28 -3.33 -13.60
C GLY A 77 13.83 -2.56 -12.36
N ARG A 78 13.18 -1.39 -12.50
CA ARG A 78 12.72 -0.58 -11.36
C ARG A 78 11.26 -0.17 -11.51
N ALA A 79 10.48 -0.35 -10.45
CA ALA A 79 9.25 0.39 -10.26
C ALA A 79 9.54 1.62 -9.39
N ILE A 80 9.25 2.81 -9.92
CA ILE A 80 9.53 4.09 -9.26
C ILE A 80 8.21 4.80 -9.00
N ASP A 81 7.93 5.06 -7.74
CA ASP A 81 6.75 5.82 -7.32
C ASP A 81 7.17 7.20 -6.82
N VAL A 82 6.46 8.23 -7.27
CA VAL A 82 6.71 9.63 -6.90
C VAL A 82 5.46 10.21 -6.29
N PHE A 83 5.55 10.67 -5.05
CA PHE A 83 4.42 11.20 -4.29
C PHE A 83 4.51 12.71 -4.16
N ILE A 84 3.49 13.38 -4.70
CA ILE A 84 3.32 14.82 -4.58
C ILE A 84 2.65 15.12 -3.23
N PRO A 85 3.21 16.00 -2.38
CA PRO A 85 2.58 16.33 -1.10
C PRO A 85 1.14 16.80 -1.23
N ALA A 86 0.26 16.22 -0.41
CA ALA A 86 -1.11 16.67 -0.28
C ALA A 86 -1.17 18.17 0.09
N GLY A 87 -2.22 18.88 -0.36
CA GLY A 87 -2.40 20.30 -0.08
C GLY A 87 -1.57 21.26 -0.94
N ILE A 88 -0.52 20.81 -1.64
CA ILE A 88 0.18 21.65 -2.63
C ILE A 88 -0.74 21.94 -3.81
N LEU A 89 -1.52 20.93 -4.22
CA LEU A 89 -2.51 21.06 -5.30
C LEU A 89 -3.69 21.95 -4.92
N GLY A 90 -4.03 22.04 -3.63
CA GLY A 90 -5.11 22.89 -3.12
C GLY A 90 -4.82 24.40 -3.12
N LYS A 91 -3.55 24.82 -3.05
CA LYS A 91 -3.15 26.24 -3.05
C LYS A 91 -3.32 26.86 -4.44
N ARG A 92 -3.67 28.16 -4.52
CA ARG A 92 -3.66 28.96 -5.75
C ARG A 92 -2.21 29.09 -6.25
N GLY A 93 -1.71 28.08 -6.94
CA GLY A 93 -0.34 28.00 -7.44
C GLY A 93 -0.31 27.73 -8.95
N ASN A 94 0.82 28.02 -9.59
CA ASN A 94 1.05 27.69 -11.00
C ASN A 94 1.43 26.20 -11.11
N TRP A 95 0.42 25.32 -11.10
CA TRP A 95 0.61 23.86 -11.07
C TRP A 95 1.39 23.33 -12.27
N LYS A 96 1.27 23.96 -13.44
CA LYS A 96 2.09 23.63 -14.62
C LYS A 96 3.57 23.86 -14.37
N SER A 97 3.92 24.92 -13.62
CA SER A 97 5.32 25.16 -13.23
C SER A 97 5.78 24.14 -12.20
N GLN A 98 4.91 23.73 -11.28
CA GLN A 98 5.22 22.68 -10.29
C GLN A 98 5.44 21.32 -10.97
N SER A 99 4.55 20.90 -11.87
CA SER A 99 4.68 19.64 -12.59
C SER A 99 5.90 19.64 -13.52
N GLY A 100 6.16 20.76 -14.22
CA GLY A 100 7.38 20.92 -15.01
C GLY A 100 8.66 20.85 -14.17
N ALA A 101 8.66 21.42 -12.95
CA ALA A 101 9.79 21.32 -12.03
C ALA A 101 10.01 19.87 -11.57
N VAL A 102 8.95 19.13 -11.25
CA VAL A 102 9.03 17.70 -10.90
C VAL A 102 9.56 16.88 -12.06
N GLN A 103 9.02 17.04 -13.27
CA GLN A 103 9.48 16.30 -14.44
C GLN A 103 10.97 16.57 -14.71
N LYS A 104 11.39 17.84 -14.69
CA LYS A 104 12.80 18.21 -14.88
C LYS A 104 13.70 17.63 -13.78
N TRP A 105 13.24 17.65 -12.53
CA TRP A 105 13.98 17.07 -11.43
C TRP A 105 14.14 15.56 -11.62
N LEU A 106 13.07 14.85 -12.01
CA LEU A 106 13.13 13.42 -12.31
C LEU A 106 14.10 13.12 -13.44
N GLN A 107 14.03 13.85 -14.56
CA GLN A 107 14.96 13.68 -15.69
C GLN A 107 16.44 13.76 -15.28
N CYS A 108 16.78 14.61 -14.29
CA CYS A 108 18.15 14.74 -13.80
C CYS A 108 18.57 13.66 -12.80
N ASN A 109 17.63 13.07 -12.05
CA ASN A 109 17.97 12.30 -10.85
C ASN A 109 17.52 10.83 -10.90
N ILE A 110 16.57 10.48 -11.77
CA ILE A 110 15.81 9.22 -11.69
C ILE A 110 16.68 7.96 -11.76
N SER A 111 17.76 7.97 -12.55
CA SER A 111 18.70 6.84 -12.66
C SER A 111 19.49 6.60 -11.37
N SER A 112 19.72 7.65 -10.59
CA SER A 112 20.55 7.65 -9.38
C SER A 112 19.77 7.42 -8.09
N LEU A 113 18.44 7.32 -8.17
CA LEU A 113 17.59 7.11 -6.99
C LEU A 113 17.98 5.80 -6.28
N PRO A 114 18.16 5.82 -4.95
CA PRO A 114 18.43 4.62 -4.18
C PRO A 114 17.18 3.72 -4.12
N GLU A 115 17.39 2.41 -3.95
CA GLU A 115 16.30 1.48 -3.62
C GLU A 115 15.69 1.83 -2.26
N GLY A 116 14.38 1.61 -2.12
CA GLY A 116 13.62 1.92 -0.92
C GLY A 116 12.97 3.30 -0.95
N GLU A 117 12.63 3.82 0.22
CA GLU A 117 11.97 5.13 0.39
C GLU A 117 13.00 6.24 0.59
N SER A 118 12.79 7.38 -0.06
CA SER A 118 13.61 8.58 0.09
C SER A 118 12.79 9.87 -0.08
N ARG A 119 13.26 10.96 0.52
CA ARG A 119 12.64 12.29 0.38
C ARG A 119 13.58 13.24 -0.35
N HIS A 120 13.05 13.98 -1.32
CA HIS A 120 13.84 14.86 -2.19
C HIS A 120 13.17 16.22 -2.35
N SER A 121 13.95 17.30 -2.21
CA SER A 121 13.42 18.66 -2.38
C SER A 121 13.39 19.06 -3.86
N VAL A 122 12.25 19.59 -4.29
CA VAL A 122 12.02 20.15 -5.63
C VAL A 122 11.70 21.63 -5.47
N ARG A 123 12.58 22.46 -6.03
CA ARG A 123 12.41 23.91 -6.09
C ARG A 123 11.72 24.28 -7.41
N VAL A 124 10.59 24.98 -7.31
CA VAL A 124 9.80 25.45 -8.45
C VAL A 124 10.22 26.86 -8.84
N ASP A 125 10.38 27.73 -7.83
CA ASP A 125 10.85 29.10 -7.97
C ASP A 125 11.55 29.55 -6.68
N ARG A 126 11.87 30.85 -6.54
CA ARG A 126 12.57 31.38 -5.35
C ARG A 126 11.79 31.23 -4.04
N ASN A 127 10.46 31.16 -4.11
CA ASN A 127 9.56 31.18 -2.96
C ASN A 127 8.82 29.85 -2.77
N THR A 128 8.90 28.94 -3.73
CA THR A 128 8.15 27.69 -3.77
C THR A 128 9.09 26.49 -3.86
N GLU A 129 9.11 25.69 -2.79
CA GLU A 129 9.83 24.42 -2.71
C GLU A 129 8.96 23.40 -1.97
N PHE A 130 9.04 22.14 -2.36
CA PHE A 130 8.38 21.04 -1.68
C PHE A 130 9.17 19.75 -1.75
N SER A 131 8.89 18.83 -0.81
CA SER A 131 9.57 17.55 -0.74
C SER A 131 8.74 16.44 -1.37
N LEU A 132 9.25 15.81 -2.42
CA LEU A 132 8.73 14.56 -2.95
C LEU A 132 9.08 13.41 -2.00
N LEU A 133 8.13 12.51 -1.75
CA LEU A 133 8.45 11.17 -1.28
C LEU A 133 8.59 10.29 -2.53
N ILE A 134 9.67 9.51 -2.60
CA ILE A 134 9.95 8.60 -3.71
C ILE A 134 10.21 7.21 -3.17
N ARG A 135 9.58 6.20 -3.78
CA ARG A 135 9.86 4.78 -3.51
C ARG A 135 10.42 4.14 -4.76
N VAL A 136 11.51 3.39 -4.61
CA VAL A 136 12.10 2.61 -5.68
C VAL A 136 12.10 1.14 -5.28
N VAL A 137 11.48 0.30 -6.11
CA VAL A 137 11.48 -1.15 -5.93
C VAL A 137 12.25 -1.78 -7.08
N ALA A 138 13.29 -2.54 -6.75
CA ALA A 138 13.99 -3.36 -7.75
C ALA A 138 13.15 -4.59 -8.10
N ILE A 139 12.82 -4.74 -9.39
CA ILE A 139 12.07 -5.88 -9.93
C ILE A 139 12.87 -6.47 -11.10
N PRO A 140 13.67 -7.52 -10.88
CA PRO A 140 14.49 -8.12 -11.93
C PRO A 140 13.66 -8.53 -13.17
N GLY A 141 14.14 -8.16 -14.36
CA GLY A 141 13.49 -8.48 -15.63
C GLY A 141 12.24 -7.64 -15.97
N TYR A 142 11.87 -6.69 -15.11
CA TYR A 142 10.75 -5.78 -15.37
C TYR A 142 11.14 -4.64 -16.32
N GLY A 143 10.24 -4.25 -17.23
CA GLY A 143 10.49 -3.18 -18.21
C GLY A 143 10.66 -1.78 -17.59
N GLY A 144 10.25 -1.65 -16.33
CA GLY A 144 10.28 -0.40 -15.57
C GLY A 144 8.94 0.32 -15.60
N THR A 145 8.62 1.06 -14.53
CA THR A 145 7.46 1.95 -14.49
C THR A 145 7.76 3.19 -13.67
N LEU A 146 7.09 4.29 -14.02
CA LEU A 146 6.98 5.48 -13.19
C LEU A 146 5.50 5.67 -12.85
N THR A 147 5.20 5.76 -11.56
CA THR A 147 3.86 6.06 -11.06
C THR A 147 3.90 7.31 -10.20
N ILE A 148 2.89 8.16 -10.33
CA ILE A 148 2.76 9.42 -9.61
C ILE A 148 1.49 9.36 -8.77
N GLY A 149 1.66 9.57 -7.47
CA GLY A 149 0.58 9.62 -6.50
C GLY A 149 0.61 10.89 -5.65
N ILE A 150 -0.27 10.93 -4.67
CA ILE A 150 -0.29 11.97 -3.64
C ILE A 150 0.30 11.39 -2.35
N ASP A 151 1.22 12.10 -1.71
CA ASP A 151 1.70 11.78 -0.36
C ASP A 151 0.59 12.12 0.63
N GLY A 152 -0.23 11.12 0.95
CA GLY A 152 -1.34 11.20 1.89
C GLY A 152 -0.90 11.30 3.35
N SER A 153 0.40 11.17 3.66
CA SER A 153 0.90 11.42 5.02
C SER A 153 0.77 12.87 5.47
N GLN A 154 0.52 13.79 4.52
CA GLN A 154 0.31 15.22 4.78
C GLN A 154 -1.16 15.66 4.66
N LEU A 155 -2.10 14.72 4.55
CA LEU A 155 -3.52 15.06 4.58
C LEU A 155 -3.91 15.66 5.94
N PRO A 156 -4.94 16.53 5.99
CA PRO A 156 -5.43 17.07 7.26
C PRO A 156 -5.76 15.95 8.27
N ASP A 157 -5.43 16.22 9.53
CA ASP A 157 -5.67 15.31 10.65
C ASP A 157 -7.12 14.78 10.65
N GLY A 158 -7.28 13.47 10.84
CA GLY A 158 -8.57 12.79 10.94
C GLY A 158 -9.01 11.99 9.71
N SER A 159 -8.46 12.26 8.52
CA SER A 159 -8.79 11.52 7.28
C SER A 159 -8.35 10.06 7.32
N LEU A 160 -7.06 9.80 7.58
CA LEU A 160 -6.52 8.45 7.78
C LEU A 160 -7.18 7.76 8.98
N GLY A 161 -7.42 8.52 10.04
CA GLY A 161 -8.03 8.01 11.26
C GLY A 161 -9.44 7.46 11.04
N ALA A 162 -10.27 8.18 10.30
CA ALA A 162 -11.63 7.75 9.95
C ALA A 162 -11.64 6.53 9.00
N VAL A 163 -10.69 6.48 8.06
CA VAL A 163 -10.52 5.34 7.14
C VAL A 163 -10.17 4.07 7.92
N VAL A 164 -9.16 4.15 8.79
CA VAL A 164 -8.74 3.03 9.65
C VAL A 164 -9.86 2.63 10.59
N GLU A 165 -10.51 3.60 11.24
CA GLU A 165 -11.62 3.32 12.15
C GLU A 165 -12.78 2.61 11.45
N LYS A 166 -13.16 3.06 10.26
CA LYS A 166 -14.21 2.43 9.45
C LYS A 166 -13.82 1.00 9.06
N ALA A 167 -12.59 0.78 8.59
CA ALA A 167 -12.09 -0.54 8.23
C ALA A 167 -12.16 -1.49 9.44
N LEU A 168 -11.62 -1.08 10.59
CA LEU A 168 -11.63 -1.87 11.82
C LEU A 168 -13.06 -2.17 12.30
N LYS A 169 -13.96 -1.19 12.30
CA LYS A 169 -15.38 -1.38 12.69
C LYS A 169 -16.10 -2.41 11.84
N MET A 170 -15.82 -2.44 10.53
CA MET A 170 -16.50 -3.36 9.62
C MET A 170 -15.88 -4.77 9.64
N LYS A 171 -14.56 -4.86 9.78
CA LYS A 171 -13.82 -6.08 9.48
C LYS A 171 -13.43 -6.88 10.72
N LEU A 172 -13.14 -6.21 11.85
CA LEU A 172 -12.79 -6.92 13.09
C LEU A 172 -13.93 -7.82 13.58
N PRO A 173 -15.21 -7.40 13.63
CA PRO A 173 -16.27 -8.28 14.14
C PRO A 173 -16.36 -9.61 13.39
N LYS A 174 -16.22 -9.59 12.05
CA LYS A 174 -16.24 -10.79 11.19
C LYS A 174 -15.06 -11.73 11.47
N LEU A 175 -13.87 -11.15 11.60
CA LEU A 175 -12.65 -11.89 11.87
C LEU A 175 -12.67 -12.54 13.27
N ILE A 176 -13.28 -11.86 14.24
CA ILE A 176 -13.33 -12.29 15.64
C ILE A 176 -14.46 -13.29 15.91
N SER A 177 -15.61 -13.16 15.24
CA SER A 177 -16.74 -14.09 15.36
C SER A 177 -16.43 -15.46 14.77
N THR A 178 -15.52 -15.54 13.81
CA THR A 178 -15.11 -16.82 13.21
C THR A 178 -14.22 -17.60 14.18
N GLU A 179 -14.59 -18.86 14.43
CA GLU A 179 -13.77 -19.80 15.18
C GLU A 179 -12.56 -20.20 14.34
N ALA A 180 -11.37 -19.84 14.83
CA ALA A 180 -10.09 -20.15 14.21
C ALA A 180 -8.98 -20.07 15.25
N ASP A 181 -7.94 -20.89 15.08
CA ASP A 181 -6.73 -20.89 15.91
C ASP A 181 -5.95 -19.59 15.73
N ARG A 182 -5.92 -19.08 14.49
CA ARG A 182 -5.22 -17.85 14.13
C ARG A 182 -6.05 -16.93 13.24
N ARG A 183 -5.76 -15.63 13.31
CA ARG A 183 -6.47 -14.56 12.62
C ARG A 183 -5.50 -13.58 11.98
N ILE A 184 -5.70 -13.32 10.70
CA ILE A 184 -4.97 -12.30 9.93
C ILE A 184 -5.96 -11.25 9.44
N LEU A 185 -5.60 -9.98 9.66
CA LEU A 185 -6.22 -8.87 8.96
C LEU A 185 -5.30 -8.46 7.80
N LEU A 186 -5.79 -8.55 6.57
CA LEU A 186 -5.06 -8.18 5.37
C LEU A 186 -5.56 -6.82 4.86
N LEU A 187 -4.69 -5.82 4.86
CA LEU A 187 -4.98 -4.45 4.45
C LEU A 187 -4.43 -4.20 3.05
N GLU A 188 -5.29 -4.20 2.04
CA GLU A 188 -4.89 -3.96 0.65
C GLU A 188 -4.71 -2.47 0.37
N ARG A 189 -3.64 -2.19 -0.37
CA ARG A 189 -3.32 -0.90 -0.97
C ARG A 189 -3.19 -1.15 -2.47
N ASP A 190 -4.17 -0.68 -3.23
CA ASP A 190 -4.17 -0.64 -4.70
C ASP A 190 -3.75 0.75 -5.23
N GLU A 191 -3.52 1.70 -4.31
CA GLU A 191 -2.97 3.03 -4.54
C GLU A 191 -1.89 3.34 -3.51
N PHE A 192 -0.79 3.95 -3.96
CA PHE A 192 0.29 4.34 -3.07
C PHE A 192 0.05 5.69 -2.35
N THR A 193 -1.16 5.97 -1.89
CA THR A 193 -1.45 7.27 -1.25
C THR A 193 -1.09 7.32 0.23
N LEU A 194 -1.12 6.18 0.92
CA LEU A 194 -0.88 6.07 2.36
C LEU A 194 0.26 5.10 2.66
N PRO A 195 1.38 5.51 3.28
CA PRO A 195 2.43 4.59 3.67
C PRO A 195 1.92 3.54 4.68
N GLU A 196 2.34 2.28 4.53
CA GLU A 196 1.96 1.18 5.44
C GLU A 196 2.30 1.50 6.90
N SER A 197 3.46 2.13 7.13
CA SER A 197 3.91 2.55 8.46
C SER A 197 2.98 3.59 9.09
N ALA A 198 2.36 4.47 8.30
CA ALA A 198 1.39 5.44 8.77
C ALA A 198 0.07 4.77 9.15
N ILE A 199 -0.42 3.84 8.31
CA ILE A 199 -1.62 3.05 8.59
C ILE A 199 -1.42 2.22 9.86
N HIS A 200 -0.28 1.52 9.97
CA HIS A 200 0.07 0.74 11.16
C HIS A 200 0.10 1.61 12.41
N LYS A 201 0.78 2.77 12.39
CA LYS A 201 0.78 3.71 13.53
C LYS A 201 -0.63 4.14 13.93
N GLU A 202 -1.52 4.36 12.95
CA GLU A 202 -2.89 4.78 13.22
C GLU A 202 -3.76 3.66 13.82
N ILE A 203 -3.51 2.41 13.44
CA ILE A 203 -4.09 1.20 14.08
C ILE A 203 -3.60 1.09 15.52
N GLU A 204 -2.30 1.25 15.75
CA GLU A 204 -1.70 1.18 17.09
C GLU A 204 -2.29 2.23 18.04
N LYS A 205 -2.48 3.47 17.58
CA LYS A 205 -3.18 4.52 18.37
C LYS A 205 -4.60 4.11 18.79
N ARG A 206 -5.26 3.27 17.98
CA ARG A 206 -6.65 2.82 18.16
C ARG A 206 -6.80 1.54 18.97
N ARG A 207 -5.72 0.84 19.32
CA ARG A 207 -5.78 -0.43 20.08
C ARG A 207 -6.64 -0.35 21.33
N ARG A 208 -6.61 0.79 22.06
CA ARG A 208 -7.44 0.98 23.25
C ARG A 208 -8.94 1.03 22.96
N MET A 209 -9.33 1.58 21.80
CA MET A 209 -10.73 1.67 21.37
C MET A 209 -11.22 0.38 20.68
N PHE A 210 -10.31 -0.42 20.15
CA PHE A 210 -10.58 -1.68 19.47
C PHE A 210 -9.84 -2.81 20.18
N SER A 211 -10.29 -3.19 21.37
CA SER A 211 -9.66 -4.23 22.20
C SER A 211 -9.55 -5.58 21.48
N ASP A 212 -10.46 -5.85 20.55
CA ASP A 212 -10.48 -7.04 19.69
C ASP A 212 -9.24 -7.18 18.79
N LEU A 213 -8.49 -6.09 18.56
CA LEU A 213 -7.17 -6.16 17.93
C LEU A 213 -6.19 -7.04 18.70
N GLY A 214 -6.39 -7.27 19.99
CA GLY A 214 -5.60 -8.22 20.78
C GLY A 214 -5.81 -9.68 20.39
N ARG A 215 -6.89 -9.99 19.65
CA ARG A 215 -7.20 -11.34 19.15
C ARG A 215 -6.76 -11.55 17.70
N VAL A 216 -6.27 -10.50 17.03
CA VAL A 216 -5.68 -10.59 15.68
C VAL A 216 -4.20 -10.91 15.83
N ASN A 217 -3.74 -12.00 15.22
CA ASN A 217 -2.36 -12.46 15.38
C ASN A 217 -1.39 -11.65 14.53
N GLU A 218 -1.75 -11.34 13.28
CA GLU A 218 -0.89 -10.58 12.37
C GLU A 218 -1.73 -9.62 11.51
N ILE A 219 -1.19 -8.44 11.23
CA ILE A 219 -1.77 -7.46 10.31
C ILE A 219 -0.81 -7.32 9.14
N TRP A 220 -1.21 -7.83 7.98
CA TRP A 220 -0.42 -7.77 6.76
C TRP A 220 -0.93 -6.66 5.86
N PHE A 221 -0.03 -6.04 5.11
CA PHE A 221 -0.38 -5.16 4.01
C PHE A 221 -0.23 -5.91 2.70
N ALA A 222 -1.19 -5.75 1.78
CA ALA A 222 -1.12 -6.26 0.42
C ALA A 222 -0.98 -5.08 -0.55
N GLU A 223 0.19 -4.92 -1.15
CA GLU A 223 0.46 -3.91 -2.18
C GLU A 223 0.11 -4.46 -3.56
N THR A 224 -1.01 -4.01 -4.11
CA THR A 224 -1.60 -4.49 -5.38
C THR A 224 -1.59 -3.43 -6.48
N VAL A 225 -0.99 -2.26 -6.26
CA VAL A 225 -0.90 -1.18 -7.26
C VAL A 225 -0.35 -1.67 -8.60
N PHE A 226 0.65 -2.56 -8.58
CA PHE A 226 1.29 -3.11 -9.77
C PHE A 226 0.71 -4.45 -10.21
N PHE A 227 -0.38 -4.92 -9.60
CA PHE A 227 -0.91 -6.24 -9.89
C PHE A 227 -1.42 -6.32 -11.34
N HIS A 228 -2.14 -5.30 -11.80
CA HIS A 228 -2.69 -5.27 -13.16
C HIS A 228 -1.66 -4.86 -14.23
N SER A 229 -0.70 -4.00 -13.88
CA SER A 229 0.27 -3.43 -14.83
C SER A 229 1.55 -4.26 -14.96
N ALA A 230 1.97 -4.92 -13.89
CA ALA A 230 3.24 -5.64 -13.81
C ALA A 230 3.09 -7.08 -13.34
N GLU A 231 1.87 -7.56 -13.07
CA GLU A 231 1.62 -8.86 -12.44
C GLU A 231 2.39 -9.02 -11.11
N TYR A 232 2.65 -7.90 -10.41
CA TYR A 232 3.42 -7.84 -9.18
C TYR A 232 2.51 -7.56 -7.98
N VAL A 233 2.69 -8.34 -6.92
CA VAL A 233 2.06 -8.08 -5.61
C VAL A 233 3.09 -8.28 -4.51
N ARG A 234 3.07 -7.42 -3.50
CA ARG A 234 3.89 -7.58 -2.30
C ARG A 234 3.00 -7.70 -1.08
N PHE A 235 3.33 -8.61 -0.19
CA PHE A 235 2.76 -8.68 1.15
C PHE A 235 3.83 -8.28 2.14
N SER A 236 3.53 -7.39 3.07
CA SER A 236 4.46 -6.95 4.11
C SER A 236 3.81 -7.04 5.49
N LEU A 237 4.58 -7.53 6.46
CA LEU A 237 4.21 -7.52 7.87
C LEU A 237 4.97 -6.40 8.55
N ILE A 238 4.24 -5.42 9.07
CA ILE A 238 4.82 -4.34 9.87
C ILE A 238 4.63 -4.65 11.34
N SER A 239 5.71 -4.54 12.10
CA SER A 239 5.69 -4.58 13.57
C SER A 239 6.49 -3.40 14.10
N SER A 240 5.94 -2.69 15.10
CA SER A 240 6.55 -1.49 15.67
C SER A 240 6.96 -0.43 14.62
N GLY A 241 6.25 -0.37 13.49
CA GLY A 241 6.50 0.58 12.41
C GLY A 241 7.64 0.21 11.46
N VAL A 242 8.21 -1.00 11.57
CA VAL A 242 9.26 -1.52 10.69
C VAL A 242 8.75 -2.77 9.96
N GLU A 243 9.11 -2.93 8.68
CA GLU A 243 8.85 -4.17 7.95
C GLU A 243 9.67 -5.30 8.58
N THR A 244 9.00 -6.36 9.01
CA THR A 244 9.62 -7.52 9.67
C THR A 244 9.64 -8.75 8.80
N ARG A 245 8.66 -8.88 7.90
CA ARG A 245 8.56 -9.95 6.90
C ARG A 245 7.98 -9.40 5.62
N ALA A 246 8.40 -9.95 4.48
CA ALA A 246 7.79 -9.64 3.19
C ALA A 246 7.75 -10.86 2.25
N LEU A 247 6.73 -10.88 1.40
CA LEU A 247 6.55 -11.85 0.33
C LEU A 247 6.25 -11.08 -0.96
N ALA A 248 7.15 -11.12 -1.94
CA ALA A 248 6.91 -10.49 -3.23
C ALA A 248 6.68 -11.54 -4.30
N PHE A 249 5.65 -11.35 -5.12
CA PHE A 249 5.30 -12.21 -6.23
C PHE A 249 5.34 -11.42 -7.53
N HIS A 250 5.80 -12.06 -8.59
CA HIS A 250 5.72 -11.58 -9.97
C HIS A 250 5.20 -12.71 -10.84
N ARG A 251 4.14 -12.45 -11.63
CA ARG A 251 3.44 -13.47 -12.44
C ARG A 251 2.99 -14.68 -11.61
N GLY A 252 2.53 -14.41 -10.39
CA GLY A 252 2.10 -15.43 -9.43
C GLY A 252 3.23 -16.26 -8.81
N GLN A 253 4.50 -16.04 -9.18
CA GLN A 253 5.65 -16.75 -8.61
C GLN A 253 6.32 -15.92 -7.51
N LEU A 254 6.70 -16.58 -6.41
CA LEU A 254 7.44 -15.93 -5.32
C LEU A 254 8.85 -15.56 -5.81
N ILE A 255 9.18 -14.27 -5.78
CA ILE A 255 10.50 -13.75 -6.18
C ILE A 255 11.33 -13.25 -5.01
N THR A 256 10.69 -12.85 -3.91
CA THR A 256 11.39 -12.39 -2.70
C THR A 256 10.68 -12.89 -1.45
N ARG A 257 11.47 -13.35 -0.47
CA ARG A 257 11.06 -13.63 0.90
C ARG A 257 12.08 -12.98 1.84
N SER A 258 11.63 -12.14 2.76
CA SER A 258 12.43 -11.56 3.83
C SER A 258 11.68 -11.55 5.15
#